data_AF-A0A1F9ATI4-F1
#
_entry.id   AF-A0A1F9ATI4-F1
#
_cell.length_a   1.000
_cell.length_b   1.000
_cell.length_c   1.000
_cell.angle_alpha   90.00
_cell.angle_beta   90.00
_cell.angle_gamma   90.00
#
_symmetry.space_group_name_H-M   'P 1'
#
loop_
_entity.id
_entity.type
_entity.pdbx_description
1 polymer ?
#
loop_
_entity_poly.entity_id
_entity_poly.type
_entity_poly.pdbx_seq_one_letter_code
_entity_poly.pdbx_strand_id
1 'polypeptide(L)' 'MGRNHVKALREAQLMSKAELARKAGVSALTVDRVESGKSCRMDTKRKIILALGLKLSEKDKVFSEDEDPGGRGGRKKG' A
#
# COMPACT_ATOMS: atom_id res chain seq x y z
N MET A 1 5.99 -14.54 -5.78
CA MET A 1 6.06 -13.83 -4.49
C MET A 1 6.01 -12.34 -4.76
N GLY A 2 4.80 -11.78 -4.85
CA GLY A 2 4.61 -10.36 -5.16
C GLY A 2 5.26 -9.52 -4.06
N ARG A 3 6.29 -8.75 -4.42
CA ARG A 3 7.06 -7.93 -3.48
C ARG A 3 6.24 -6.67 -3.18
N ASN A 4 5.43 -6.65 -2.12
CA ASN A 4 4.86 -5.39 -1.63
C ASN A 4 5.73 -4.82 -0.50
N HIS A 5 5.83 -3.49 -0.43
CA HIS A 5 6.61 -2.81 0.61
C HIS A 5 5.73 -2.39 1.79
N VAL A 6 4.43 -2.72 1.78
CA VAL A 6 3.46 -2.35 2.83
C VAL A 6 3.94 -2.83 4.19
N LYS A 7 4.40 -4.09 4.30
CA LYS A 7 4.90 -4.65 5.56
C LYS A 7 6.12 -3.88 6.07
N ALA A 8 7.10 -3.62 5.19
CA ALA A 8 8.31 -2.90 5.55
C ALA A 8 8.02 -1.45 5.98
N LEU A 9 7.13 -0.76 5.25
CA LEU A 9 6.70 0.61 5.58
C LEU A 9 5.92 0.68 6.90
N ARG A 10 5.11 -0.35 7.18
CA ARG A 10 4.40 -0.51 8.45
C ARG A 10 5.39 -0.70 9.60
N GLU A 11 6.36 -1.59 9.45
CA GLU A 11 7.40 -1.87 10.46
C GLU A 11 8.30 -0.64 10.68
N ALA A 12 8.65 0.09 9.63
CA ALA A 12 9.39 1.35 9.72
C ALA A 12 8.64 2.44 10.51
N GLN A 13 7.31 2.39 10.53
CA GLN A 13 6.46 3.29 11.32
C GLN A 13 6.09 2.74 12.69
N LEU A 14 6.67 1.60 13.11
CA LEU A 14 6.36 0.91 14.37
C LEU A 14 4.85 0.61 14.53
N MET A 15 4.15 0.42 13.42
CA MET A 15 2.70 0.35 13.39
C MET A 15 2.22 -1.11 13.39
N SER A 16 1.22 -1.45 14.18
CA SER A 16 0.57 -2.78 14.10
C SER A 16 -0.28 -2.93 12.83
N LYS A 17 -0.52 -4.16 12.36
CA LYS A 17 -1.49 -4.43 11.27
C LYS A 17 -2.87 -3.83 11.59
N ALA A 18 -3.28 -3.92 12.86
CA ALA A 18 -4.55 -3.39 13.33
C ALA A 18 -4.57 -1.86 13.35
N GLU A 19 -3.44 -1.22 13.68
CA GLU A 19 -3.32 0.24 13.63
C GLU A 19 -3.35 0.75 12.20
N LEU A 20 -2.61 0.12 11.29
CA LEU A 20 -2.66 0.47 9.87
C LEU A 20 -4.08 0.33 9.32
N ALA A 21 -4.78 -0.74 9.71
CA ALA A 21 -6.17 -0.97 9.34
C ALA A 21 -7.10 0.13 9.86
N ARG A 22 -6.99 0.52 11.14
CA ARG A 22 -7.77 1.62 11.73
C ARG A 22 -7.48 2.94 11.04
N LYS A 23 -6.21 3.26 10.82
CA LYS A 23 -5.76 4.52 10.22
C LYS A 23 -6.18 4.63 8.75
N ALA A 24 -6.20 3.51 8.03
CA ALA A 24 -6.72 3.42 6.67
C ALA A 24 -8.25 3.23 6.63
N GLY A 25 -8.95 3.05 7.74
CA GLY A 25 -10.40 2.77 7.73
C GLY A 25 -10.75 1.50 6.93
N VAL A 26 -9.95 0.45 7.07
CA VAL A 26 -10.15 -0.87 6.46
C VAL A 26 -10.09 -1.96 7.53
N SER A 27 -10.47 -3.19 7.17
CA SER A 27 -10.34 -4.32 8.10
C SER A 27 -8.90 -4.84 8.15
N ALA A 28 -8.46 -5.34 9.31
CA ALA A 28 -7.16 -5.97 9.49
C ALA A 28 -6.93 -7.14 8.51
N LEU A 29 -8.00 -7.86 8.18
CA LEU A 29 -7.97 -8.93 7.16
C LEU A 29 -7.59 -8.40 5.78
N THR A 30 -8.05 -7.20 5.42
CA THR A 30 -7.73 -6.56 4.15
C THR A 30 -6.27 -6.15 4.11
N VAL A 31 -5.73 -5.63 5.22
CA VAL A 31 -4.30 -5.31 5.35
C VAL A 31 -3.44 -6.56 5.19
N ASP A 32 -3.83 -7.68 5.83
CA ASP A 32 -3.09 -8.94 5.74
C ASP A 32 -3.05 -9.51 4.31
N ARG A 33 -4.18 -9.43 3.59
CA ARG A 33 -4.26 -9.78 2.16
C ARG A 33 -3.36 -8.89 1.31
N VAL A 34 -3.34 -7.60 1.61
CA VAL A 34 -2.50 -6.61 0.92
C VAL A 34 -1.01 -6.88 1.18
N GLU A 35 -0.61 -7.15 2.42
CA GLU A 35 0.76 -7.56 2.77
C GLU A 35 1.15 -8.90 2.15
N SER A 36 0.16 -9.72 1.78
CA SER A 36 0.39 -10.97 1.01
C SER A 36 0.45 -10.75 -0.51
N GLY A 37 0.27 -9.53 -0.99
CA GLY A 37 0.29 -9.19 -2.43
C GLY A 37 -0.98 -9.55 -3.18
N LYS A 38 -2.14 -9.58 -2.50
CA LYS A 38 -3.44 -9.84 -3.13
C LYS A 38 -4.10 -8.54 -3.59
N SER A 39 -4.84 -8.65 -4.70
CA SER A 39 -5.57 -7.54 -5.29
C SER A 39 -6.68 -7.04 -4.39
N CYS A 40 -6.59 -5.76 -4.04
CA CYS A 40 -7.61 -5.04 -3.30
C CYS A 40 -8.15 -3.87 -4.13
N ARG A 41 -9.33 -3.35 -3.75
CA ARG A 41 -9.94 -2.21 -4.43
C ARG A 41 -9.00 -1.00 -4.39
N MET A 42 -9.03 -0.21 -5.47
CA MET A 42 -8.31 1.06 -5.57
C MET A 42 -8.59 2.00 -4.39
N ASP A 43 -9.81 2.02 -3.90
CA ASP A 43 -10.20 2.74 -2.68
C ASP A 43 -9.36 2.34 -1.46
N THR A 44 -9.22 1.03 -1.23
CA THR A 44 -8.41 0.48 -0.14
C THR A 44 -6.95 0.87 -0.29
N LYS A 45 -6.38 0.77 -1.50
CA LYS A 45 -4.99 1.17 -1.77
C LYS A 45 -4.77 2.64 -1.42
N ARG A 46 -5.66 3.53 -1.87
CA ARG A 46 -5.61 4.97 -1.57
C ARG A 46 -5.62 5.24 -0.06
N LYS A 47 -6.51 4.57 0.67
CA LYS A 47 -6.60 4.72 2.13
C LYS A 47 -5.35 4.23 2.85
N ILE A 48 -4.75 3.11 2.44
CA ILE A 48 -3.51 2.60 3.03
C ILE A 48 -2.34 3.56 2.78
N ILE A 49 -2.21 4.10 1.58
CA ILE A 49 -1.16 5.08 1.25
C ILE A 49 -1.29 6.32 2.14
N LEU A 50 -2.50 6.85 2.29
CA LEU A 50 -2.77 7.99 3.17
C LEU A 50 -2.47 7.65 4.64
N ALA A 51 -2.81 6.45 5.10
CA ALA A 51 -2.51 6.00 6.46
C ALA A 51 -1.00 5.90 6.75
N LEU A 52 -0.22 5.52 5.74
CA LEU A 52 1.23 5.52 5.77
C LEU A 52 1.84 6.92 5.68
N GLY A 53 1.04 7.98 5.51
CA GLY A 53 1.51 9.35 5.37
C GLY A 53 2.10 9.65 3.99
N LEU A 54 1.82 8.82 3.00
CA LEU A 54 2.35 8.92 1.65
C LEU A 54 1.33 9.60 0.71
N LYS A 55 1.82 10.08 -0.43
CA LYS A 55 0.96 10.61 -1.49
C LYS A 55 0.46 9.49 -2.40
N LEU A 56 -0.74 9.64 -2.95
CA LEU A 56 -1.32 8.68 -3.90
C LEU A 56 -0.41 8.43 -5.12
N SER A 57 0.41 9.40 -5.50
CA SER A 57 1.42 9.27 -6.56
C SER A 57 2.57 8.33 -6.19
N GLU A 58 2.84 8.12 -4.90
CA GLU A 58 3.85 7.20 -4.39
C GLU A 58 3.28 5.77 -4.23
N LYS A 59 2.10 5.48 -4.79
CA LYS A 59 1.48 4.14 -4.74
C LYS A 59 2.42 3.04 -5.20
N ASP A 60 3.26 3.35 -6.17
CA ASP A 60 4.23 2.44 -6.79
C ASP A 60 5.32 1.98 -5.81
N LYS A 61 5.71 2.88 -4.89
CA LYS A 61 6.66 2.55 -3.82
C LYS A 61 6.05 1.63 -2.76
N VAL A 62 4.74 1.70 -2.59
CA VAL A 62 3.99 0.91 -1.58
C VAL A 62 3.55 -0.44 -2.14
N PHE A 63 2.99 -0.43 -3.35
CA PHE A 63 2.46 -1.56 -4.09
C PHE A 63 3.25 -1.70 -5.40
N SER A 64 4.05 -2.76 -5.55
CA SER A 64 4.77 -3.02 -6.80
C SER A 64 3.81 -3.27 -7.97
N GLU A 65 4.25 -2.89 -9.18
CA GLU A 65 3.49 -2.79 -10.44
C GLU A 65 2.71 -4.03 -10.89
N ASP A 66 2.91 -5.21 -10.27
CA ASP A 66 2.22 -6.46 -10.62
C ASP A 66 0.68 -6.39 -10.48
N GLU A 67 0.13 -5.32 -9.88
CA GLU A 67 -1.29 -5.20 -9.57
C GLU A 67 -2.09 -4.14 -10.36
N ASP A 68 -1.46 -3.37 -11.27
CA ASP A 68 -2.16 -2.33 -12.02
C ASP A 68 -1.52 -2.11 -13.41
N PRO A 69 -1.90 -2.85 -14.47
CA PRO A 69 -1.38 -2.64 -15.82
C PRO A 69 -1.76 -1.27 -16.45
N GLY A 70 -2.43 -0.38 -15.70
CA GLY A 70 -2.95 0.91 -16.18
C GLY A 70 -2.19 2.18 -15.74
N GLY A 71 -1.10 2.06 -14.97
CA GLY A 71 -0.41 3.21 -14.37
C GLY A 71 0.71 3.80 -15.24
N ARG A 72 0.40 4.79 -16.08
CA ARG A 72 1.41 5.61 -16.80
C ARG A 72 2.50 6.11 -15.82
N GLY A 73 3.71 5.56 -15.97
CA GLY A 73 4.89 5.87 -15.18
C GLY A 73 5.24 7.35 -15.17
N GLY A 74 5.17 7.96 -13.99
CA GLY A 74 5.70 9.30 -13.72
C GLY A 74 7.22 9.24 -13.62
N ARG A 75 7.88 9.32 -14.76
CA ARG A 75 9.32 9.55 -14.93
C ARG A 75 9.78 10.73 -14.06
N LYS A 76 10.58 10.47 -13.01
CA LYS A 76 11.54 11.45 -12.46
C LYS A 76 12.95 10.96 -12.76
N LYS A 77 13.48 11.37 -13.92
CA LYS A 77 14.93 11.52 -14.11
C LYS A 77 15.25 12.98 -13.76
N GLY A 78 16.24 13.15 -12.88
CA GLY A 78 16.76 14.43 -12.44
C GLY A 78 17.46 15.21 -13.54
#